data_AF-A0A1G0YEN6-F1
#
_entry.id   AF-A0A1G0YEN6-F1
#
_cell.length_a   1.000
_cell.length_b   1.000
_cell.length_c   1.000
_cell.angle_alpha   90.00
_cell.angle_beta   90.00
_cell.angle_gamma   90.00
#
_symmetry.space_group_name_H-M   'P 1'
#
loop_
_entity.id
_entity.type
_entity.pdbx_description
1 polymer ?
#
loop_
_entity_poly.entity_id
_entity_poly.type
_entity_poly.pdbx_seq_one_letter_code
_entity_poly.pdbx_strand_id
1 'polypeptide(L)'
;MFSRRLDANKLFDRDNMKKMLKIAIYIFLGLALIIAILVIYYFSQFGYQVKCEYVTWEVIRKTNKYIEDNQGRWPKSWSDIGLNDKYSKYSTIDFSLDPFTATEDEILSAIKTKSKQDPFYHDPKKLSIQLYKTIASIKDKNSNEADRPNRRTTGPVGHQ
;
A
#
# COMPACT_ATOMS: atom_id res chain seq x y z
N MET A 1 65.44 35.17 41.32
CA MET A 1 64.24 34.29 41.32
C MET A 1 63.13 35.01 40.55
N PHE A 2 63.03 34.77 39.25
CA PHE A 2 62.03 35.43 38.40
C PHE A 2 60.70 34.67 38.48
N SER A 3 59.71 35.29 39.14
CA SER A 3 58.33 34.82 39.12
C SER A 3 57.78 34.96 37.70
N ARG A 4 57.75 33.86 36.95
CA ARG A 4 56.84 33.68 35.82
C ARG A 4 55.41 33.65 36.39
N ARG A 5 54.81 34.83 36.59
CA ARG A 5 53.36 34.91 36.71
C ARG A 5 52.81 34.53 35.34
N LEU A 6 52.33 33.29 35.25
CA LEU A 6 51.53 32.82 34.13
C LEU A 6 50.41 33.84 33.89
N ASP A 7 50.45 34.50 32.73
CA ASP A 7 49.34 35.25 32.15
C ASP A 7 48.20 34.28 31.76
N ALA A 8 47.72 33.48 32.71
CA ALA A 8 46.60 32.57 32.54
C ALA A 8 45.28 33.32 32.27
N ASN A 9 45.25 34.64 32.50
CA ASN A 9 44.07 35.48 32.27
C ASN A 9 43.87 35.91 30.80
N LYS A 10 44.83 35.68 29.91
CA LYS A 10 44.63 35.92 28.46
C LYS A 10 43.91 34.76 27.73
N LEU A 11 43.74 33.61 28.39
CA LEU A 11 43.02 32.47 27.81
C LEU A 11 41.49 32.67 27.78
N PHE A 12 40.99 33.65 28.53
CA PHE A 12 39.58 34.05 28.59
C PHE A 12 39.39 35.47 28.05
N ASP A 13 40.00 35.79 26.91
CA ASP A 13 39.66 37.01 26.20
C ASP A 13 38.16 36.96 25.82
N ARG A 14 37.38 37.86 26.42
CA ARG A 14 35.91 37.91 26.31
C ARG A 14 35.46 37.95 24.85
N ASP A 15 36.28 38.52 23.97
CA ASP A 15 35.97 38.64 22.56
C ASP A 15 36.24 37.34 21.79
N ASN A 16 37.24 36.55 22.19
CA ASN A 16 37.47 35.20 21.66
C ASN A 16 36.38 34.24 22.15
N MET A 17 35.94 34.36 23.40
CA MET A 17 34.79 33.58 23.90
C MET A 17 33.50 33.88 23.15
N LYS A 18 33.21 35.15 22.83
CA LYS A 18 32.03 35.52 22.03
C LYS A 18 32.11 34.94 20.61
N LYS A 19 33.29 34.91 19.99
CA LYS A 19 33.49 34.30 18.66
C LYS A 19 33.28 32.79 18.71
N MET A 20 33.88 32.11 19.69
CA MET A 20 33.72 30.67 19.90
C MET A 20 32.26 30.29 20.20
N LEU A 21 31.56 31.08 21.01
CA LEU A 21 30.14 30.89 21.30
C LEU A 21 29.27 31.02 20.04
N LYS A 22 29.53 32.04 19.19
CA LYS A 22 28.82 32.19 17.92
C LYS A 22 29.05 30.99 17.00
N ILE A 23 30.29 30.51 16.89
CA ILE A 23 30.63 29.32 16.10
C ILE A 23 29.88 28.09 16.62
N ALA A 24 29.87 27.87 17.95
CA ALA A 24 29.14 26.77 18.56
C ALA A 24 27.64 26.83 18.28
N ILE A 25 27.04 28.02 18.34
CA ILE A 25 25.62 28.24 18.00
C ILE A 25 25.36 27.90 16.54
N TYR A 26 26.20 28.33 15.60
CA TYR A 26 26.04 27.99 14.18
C TYR A 26 26.16 26.49 13.92
N ILE A 27 27.09 25.80 14.58
CA ILE A 27 27.22 24.34 14.48
C ILE A 27 25.96 23.66 15.01
N PHE A 28 25.45 24.09 16.16
CA PHE A 28 24.24 23.52 16.74
C PHE A 28 23.00 23.76 15.87
N LEU A 29 22.85 24.96 15.32
CA LEU A 29 21.78 25.29 14.37
C LEU A 29 21.89 24.46 13.09
N GLY A 30 23.10 24.26 12.57
CA GLY A 30 23.35 23.40 11.41
C GLY A 30 22.96 21.95 11.67
N LEU A 31 23.34 21.40 12.83
CA LEU A 31 22.95 20.04 13.23
C LEU A 31 21.43 19.92 13.42
N ALA A 32 20.80 20.89 14.06
CA ALA A 32 19.35 20.90 14.23
C ALA A 32 18.61 20.94 12.88
N LEU A 33 19.12 21.71 11.90
CA LEU A 33 18.56 21.76 10.55
C LEU A 33 18.69 20.40 9.84
N ILE A 34 19.85 19.74 9.95
CA ILE A 34 20.06 18.41 9.36
C ILE A 34 19.08 17.40 9.95
N ILE A 35 18.91 17.39 11.27
CA ILE A 35 17.94 16.52 11.95
C ILE A 35 16.53 16.81 11.47
N ALA A 36 16.13 18.08 11.36
CA ALA A 36 14.81 18.45 10.86
C ALA A 36 14.56 17.95 9.43
N ILE A 37 15.54 18.06 8.53
CA ILE A 37 15.45 17.54 7.17
C ILE A 37 15.28 16.01 7.17
N LEU A 38 16.05 15.29 7.99
CA LEU A 38 15.93 13.83 8.11
C LEU A 38 14.55 13.41 8.63
N VAL A 39 14.02 14.14 9.61
CA VAL A 39 12.67 13.90 10.14
C VAL A 39 11.63 14.11 9.05
N ILE A 40 11.67 15.23 8.31
CA ILE A 40 10.74 15.51 7.20
C ILE A 40 10.83 14.42 6.13
N TYR A 41 12.04 13.99 5.77
CA TYR A 41 12.25 12.92 4.81
C TYR A 41 11.59 11.61 5.27
N TYR A 42 11.81 11.21 6.53
CA TYR A 42 11.23 9.99 7.10
C TYR A 42 9.69 10.04 7.13
N PHE A 43 9.10 11.16 7.59
CA PHE A 43 7.65 11.34 7.58
C PHE A 43 7.06 11.36 6.17
N SER A 44 7.79 11.90 5.19
CA SER A 44 7.35 11.90 3.79
C SER A 44 7.30 10.49 3.21
N GLN A 45 8.29 9.65 3.50
CA GLN A 45 8.30 8.24 3.10
C GLN A 45 7.14 7.48 3.77
N PHE A 46 6.96 7.67 5.08
CA PHE A 46 5.87 7.03 5.83
C PHE A 46 4.49 7.40 5.28
N GLY A 47 4.24 8.68 4.99
CA GLY A 47 2.98 9.13 4.39
C GLY A 47 2.71 8.53 3.01
N TYR A 48 3.75 8.32 2.20
CA TYR A 48 3.64 7.65 0.91
C TYR A 48 3.26 6.17 1.04
N GLN A 49 3.82 5.46 2.03
CA GLN A 49 3.53 4.05 2.30
C GLN A 49 2.07 3.84 2.71
N VAL A 50 1.60 4.61 3.70
CA VAL A 50 0.20 4.56 4.18
C VAL A 50 -0.76 4.85 3.02
N LYS A 51 -0.43 5.80 2.16
CA LYS A 51 -1.23 6.10 0.97
C LYS A 51 -1.26 4.94 -0.02
N CYS A 52 -0.12 4.28 -0.27
CA CYS A 52 -0.08 3.11 -1.14
C CYS A 52 -1.01 2.00 -0.66
N GLU A 53 -0.98 1.71 0.64
CA GLU A 53 -1.81 0.66 1.24
C GLU A 53 -3.29 1.00 1.20
N TYR A 54 -3.67 2.20 1.63
CA TYR A 54 -5.07 2.62 1.61
C TYR A 54 -5.66 2.54 0.20
N VAL A 55 -4.90 3.00 -0.79
CA VAL A 55 -5.29 2.92 -2.19
C VAL A 55 -5.40 1.46 -2.64
N THR A 56 -4.43 0.62 -2.32
CA THR A 56 -4.47 -0.81 -2.68
C THR A 56 -5.66 -1.53 -2.04
N TRP A 57 -5.99 -1.19 -0.79
CA TRP A 57 -7.17 -1.70 -0.10
C TRP A 57 -8.47 -1.32 -0.82
N GLU A 58 -8.59 -0.05 -1.23
CA GLU A 58 -9.74 0.42 -2.02
C GLU A 58 -9.85 -0.34 -3.34
N VAL A 59 -8.72 -0.54 -4.02
CA VAL A 59 -8.63 -1.28 -5.28
C VAL A 59 -9.13 -2.71 -5.11
N ILE A 60 -8.65 -3.46 -4.11
CA ILE A 60 -9.08 -4.85 -3.88
C ILE A 60 -10.57 -4.91 -3.55
N ARG A 61 -11.07 -3.99 -2.71
CA ARG A 61 -12.50 -3.92 -2.37
C ARG A 61 -13.37 -3.68 -3.61
N LYS A 62 -12.96 -2.76 -4.47
CA LYS A 62 -13.68 -2.43 -5.72
C LYS A 62 -13.63 -3.59 -6.71
N THR A 63 -12.48 -4.25 -6.82
CA THR A 63 -12.34 -5.48 -7.63
C THR A 63 -13.24 -6.59 -7.11
N ASN A 64 -13.26 -6.85 -5.80
CA ASN A 64 -14.14 -7.87 -5.22
C ASN A 64 -15.61 -7.58 -5.54
N LYS A 65 -16.04 -6.33 -5.35
CA LYS A 65 -17.40 -5.91 -5.72
C LYS A 65 -17.68 -6.10 -7.21
N TYR A 66 -16.74 -5.74 -8.09
CA TYR A 66 -16.90 -5.94 -9.53
C TYR A 66 -17.09 -7.41 -9.88
N ILE A 67 -16.30 -8.31 -9.27
CA ILE A 67 -16.39 -9.76 -9.47
C ILE A 67 -17.76 -10.28 -9.01
N GLU A 68 -18.24 -9.84 -7.84
CA GLU A 68 -19.58 -10.18 -7.33
C GLU A 68 -20.68 -9.72 -8.30
N ASP A 69 -20.61 -8.47 -8.75
CA ASP A 69 -21.61 -7.85 -9.63
C ASP A 69 -21.58 -8.46 -11.06
N ASN A 70 -20.43 -8.94 -11.52
CA ASN A 70 -20.20 -9.45 -12.88
C ASN A 70 -19.96 -10.97 -12.94
N GLN A 71 -20.49 -11.73 -11.96
CA GLN A 71 -20.51 -13.19 -11.98
C GLN A 71 -19.14 -13.84 -12.16
N GLY A 72 -18.13 -13.34 -11.45
CA GLY A 72 -16.79 -13.92 -11.47
C GLY A 72 -15.86 -13.33 -12.53
N ARG A 73 -16.32 -12.37 -13.35
CA ARG A 73 -15.47 -11.71 -14.35
C ARG A 73 -14.39 -10.87 -13.68
N TRP A 74 -13.16 -10.98 -14.18
CA TRP A 74 -12.05 -10.12 -13.76
C TRP A 74 -12.06 -8.78 -14.51
N PRO A 75 -11.76 -7.66 -13.84
CA PRO A 75 -11.67 -6.37 -14.50
C PRO A 75 -10.54 -6.38 -15.55
N LYS A 76 -10.73 -5.63 -16.64
CA LYS A 76 -9.75 -5.47 -17.72
C LYS A 76 -9.11 -4.08 -17.72
N SER A 77 -9.65 -3.16 -16.94
CA SER A 77 -9.16 -1.80 -16.80
C SER A 77 -9.48 -1.19 -15.43
N TRP A 78 -8.82 -0.08 -15.08
CA TRP A 78 -9.16 0.70 -13.88
C TRP A 78 -10.59 1.24 -13.91
N SER A 79 -11.10 1.57 -15.10
CA SER A 79 -12.48 2.05 -15.28
C SER A 79 -13.54 1.02 -14.93
N ASP A 80 -13.26 -0.28 -15.13
CA ASP A 80 -14.23 -1.35 -14.81
C ASP A 80 -14.55 -1.39 -13.31
N ILE A 81 -13.57 -1.06 -12.47
CA ILE A 81 -13.72 -0.96 -11.02
C ILE A 81 -14.05 0.46 -10.54
N GLY A 82 -14.37 1.38 -11.47
CA GLY A 82 -14.75 2.76 -11.19
C GLY A 82 -13.61 3.61 -10.62
N LEU A 83 -12.36 3.27 -10.95
CA LEU A 83 -11.15 3.98 -10.54
C LEU A 83 -10.47 4.62 -11.75
N ASN A 84 -9.56 5.57 -11.51
CA ASN A 84 -8.79 6.21 -12.57
C ASN A 84 -7.34 5.72 -12.61
N ASP A 85 -6.62 6.04 -13.68
CA ASP A 85 -5.22 5.65 -13.86
C ASP A 85 -4.27 6.24 -12.81
N LYS A 86 -4.67 7.25 -12.02
CA LYS A 86 -3.82 7.79 -10.94
C LYS A 86 -3.62 6.76 -9.82
N TYR A 87 -4.54 5.80 -9.68
CA TYR A 87 -4.42 4.68 -8.74
C TYR A 87 -3.23 3.78 -9.08
N SER A 88 -2.85 3.72 -10.37
CA SER A 88 -1.67 2.98 -10.83
C SER A 88 -0.35 3.50 -10.26
N LYS A 89 -0.31 4.70 -9.65
CA LYS A 89 0.89 5.22 -8.97
C LYS A 89 1.15 4.52 -7.64
N TYR A 90 0.11 3.96 -7.03
CA TYR A 90 0.11 3.47 -5.66
C TYR A 90 -0.12 1.95 -5.57
N SER A 91 -0.86 1.41 -6.55
CA SER A 91 -1.20 -0.01 -6.64
C SER A 91 -0.96 -0.53 -8.06
N THR A 92 -0.73 -1.83 -8.19
CA THR A 92 -0.68 -2.57 -9.45
C THR A 92 -1.81 -3.59 -9.45
N ILE A 93 -2.47 -3.75 -10.60
CA ILE A 93 -3.37 -4.86 -10.90
C ILE A 93 -2.82 -5.58 -12.14
N ASP A 94 -2.85 -6.91 -12.12
CA ASP A 94 -2.77 -7.73 -13.32
C ASP A 94 -4.16 -7.87 -13.97
N PHE A 95 -4.43 -7.09 -15.01
CA PHE A 95 -5.71 -7.14 -15.74
C PHE A 95 -5.81 -8.34 -16.69
N SER A 96 -4.69 -9.04 -16.94
CA SER A 96 -4.65 -10.19 -17.83
C SER A 96 -5.08 -11.49 -17.14
N LEU A 97 -5.18 -11.50 -15.81
CA LEU A 97 -5.58 -12.66 -15.02
C LEU A 97 -6.95 -13.21 -15.46
N ASP A 98 -7.03 -14.53 -15.61
CA ASP A 98 -8.27 -15.28 -15.69
C ASP A 98 -8.57 -15.95 -14.33
N PRO A 99 -9.60 -15.51 -13.61
CA PRO A 99 -9.89 -15.98 -12.26
C PRO A 99 -10.34 -17.45 -12.23
N PHE A 100 -10.78 -18.02 -13.35
CA PHE A 100 -11.26 -19.40 -13.38
C PHE A 100 -10.13 -20.44 -13.47
N THR A 101 -8.99 -20.05 -14.05
CA THR A 101 -7.81 -20.90 -14.21
C THR A 101 -6.66 -20.53 -13.28
N ALA A 102 -6.67 -19.32 -12.70
CA ALA A 102 -5.63 -18.86 -11.80
C ALA A 102 -5.59 -19.67 -10.48
N THR A 103 -4.38 -19.88 -9.99
CA THR A 103 -4.10 -20.44 -8.67
C THR A 103 -4.38 -19.43 -7.56
N GLU A 104 -4.49 -19.90 -6.31
CA GLU A 104 -4.66 -19.03 -5.14
C GLU A 104 -3.52 -17.99 -5.08
N ASP A 105 -2.27 -18.40 -5.28
CA ASP A 105 -1.11 -17.51 -5.23
C ASP A 105 -1.14 -16.45 -6.35
N GLU A 106 -1.58 -16.81 -7.55
CA GLU A 106 -1.75 -15.85 -8.64
C GLU A 106 -2.83 -14.82 -8.33
N ILE A 107 -3.98 -15.25 -7.78
CA ILE A 107 -5.06 -14.34 -7.37
C ILE A 107 -4.61 -13.42 -6.23
N LEU A 108 -3.95 -13.98 -5.21
CA LEU A 108 -3.44 -13.22 -4.07
C LEU A 108 -2.36 -12.21 -4.47
N SER A 109 -1.62 -12.51 -5.55
CA SER A 109 -0.54 -11.68 -6.06
C SER A 109 -0.92 -10.77 -7.23
N ALA A 110 -2.16 -10.89 -7.73
CA ALA A 110 -2.68 -10.11 -8.86
C ALA A 110 -2.85 -8.62 -8.52
N ILE A 111 -3.02 -8.27 -7.24
CA ILE A 111 -3.14 -6.89 -6.77
C ILE A 111 -2.07 -6.62 -5.72
N LYS A 112 -1.20 -5.64 -5.96
CA LYS A 112 -0.04 -5.34 -5.10
C LYS A 112 0.13 -3.85 -4.87
N THR A 113 0.63 -3.49 -3.70
CA THR A 113 1.08 -2.12 -3.42
C THR A 113 2.36 -1.83 -4.23
N LYS A 114 2.58 -0.57 -4.60
CA LYS A 114 3.85 -0.12 -5.22
C LYS A 114 4.90 0.34 -4.20
N SER A 115 4.58 0.31 -2.91
CA SER A 115 5.55 0.61 -1.86
C SER A 115 6.61 -0.49 -1.82
N LYS A 116 7.89 -0.10 -1.75
CA LYS A 116 9.02 -1.04 -1.66
C LYS A 116 9.41 -1.38 -0.21
N GLN A 117 8.77 -0.76 0.78
CA GLN A 117 9.22 -0.77 2.18
C GLN A 117 8.15 -1.32 3.13
N ASP A 118 8.63 -2.26 3.93
CA ASP A 118 8.11 -2.99 5.09
C ASP A 118 6.71 -3.67 5.05
N PRO A 119 6.60 -4.95 5.47
CA PRO A 119 5.35 -5.70 5.60
C PRO A 119 4.57 -5.40 6.91
N PHE A 120 4.94 -4.36 7.66
CA PHE A 120 4.43 -4.13 9.02
C PHE A 120 3.08 -3.41 9.10
N TYR A 121 2.63 -2.81 8.02
CA TYR A 121 1.33 -2.15 7.95
C TYR A 121 0.38 -2.94 7.06
N HIS A 122 -0.89 -2.96 7.47
CA HIS A 122 -1.93 -3.92 7.11
C HIS A 122 -1.78 -4.53 5.71
N ASP A 123 -1.15 -5.69 5.66
CA ASP A 123 -1.13 -6.52 4.46
C ASP A 123 -2.59 -6.71 4.01
N PRO A 124 -2.96 -6.23 2.81
CA PRO A 124 -4.30 -6.39 2.30
C PRO A 124 -4.63 -7.87 2.03
N LYS A 125 -3.71 -8.80 2.33
CA LYS A 125 -3.92 -10.26 2.35
C LYS A 125 -5.26 -10.72 2.90
N LYS A 126 -5.82 -10.09 3.94
CA LYS A 126 -7.19 -10.44 4.39
C LYS A 126 -8.25 -10.22 3.30
N LEU A 127 -8.18 -9.08 2.61
CA LEU A 127 -9.06 -8.80 1.47
C LEU A 127 -8.70 -9.65 0.25
N SER A 128 -7.42 -9.90 -0.02
CA SER A 128 -7.01 -10.77 -1.12
C SER A 128 -7.51 -12.22 -0.90
N ILE A 129 -7.51 -12.72 0.34
CA ILE A 129 -8.10 -14.00 0.70
C ILE A 129 -9.62 -13.97 0.50
N GLN A 130 -10.30 -12.86 0.84
CA GLN A 130 -11.73 -12.71 0.55
C GLN A 130 -11.99 -12.75 -0.96
N LEU A 131 -11.20 -12.06 -1.76
CA LEU A 131 -11.26 -12.07 -3.22
C LEU A 131 -11.20 -13.50 -3.77
N TYR A 132 -10.22 -14.29 -3.30
CA TYR A 132 -10.09 -15.70 -3.68
C TYR A 132 -11.34 -16.51 -3.30
N LYS A 133 -11.84 -16.35 -2.07
CA LYS A 133 -13.05 -17.06 -1.60
C LYS A 133 -14.28 -16.70 -2.43
N THR A 134 -14.44 -15.44 -2.83
CA THR A 134 -15.52 -14.98 -3.71
C THR A 134 -15.44 -15.69 -5.07
N ILE A 135 -14.25 -15.71 -5.70
CA ILE A 135 -14.04 -16.38 -6.98
C ILE A 135 -14.32 -17.89 -6.87
N ALA A 136 -13.80 -18.54 -5.83
CA ALA A 136 -14.02 -19.97 -5.58
C ALA A 136 -15.51 -20.28 -5.38
N SER A 137 -16.22 -19.48 -4.58
CA SER A 137 -17.66 -19.65 -4.35
C SER A 137 -18.49 -19.49 -5.63
N ILE A 138 -18.11 -18.56 -6.52
CA ILE A 138 -18.78 -18.38 -7.81
C ILE A 138 -18.50 -19.58 -8.73
N LYS A 139 -17.27 -20.11 -8.74
CA LYS A 139 -16.91 -21.30 -9.52
C LYS A 139 -17.73 -22.52 -9.09
N ASP A 140 -17.87 -22.75 -7.79
CA ASP A 140 -18.67 -23.84 -7.23
C ASP A 140 -20.16 -23.67 -7.55
N LYS A 141 -20.69 -22.45 -7.54
CA LYS A 141 -22.07 -22.19 -7.93
C LYS A 141 -22.31 -22.52 -9.40
N ASN A 142 -21.38 -22.12 -10.27
CA ASN A 142 -21.50 -22.34 -11.71
C ASN A 142 -21.38 -23.83 -12.09
N SER A 143 -20.52 -24.61 -11.42
CA SER A 143 -20.42 -26.06 -11.65
C SER A 143 -21.69 -26.80 -11.22
N ASN A 144 -22.24 -26.46 -10.06
CA ASN A 144 -23.47 -27.08 -9.55
C ASN A 144 -24.73 -26.74 -10.37
N GLU A 145 -24.76 -25.58 -11.03
CA GLU A 145 -25.85 -25.22 -11.96
C GLU A 145 -25.76 -26.01 -13.27
N ALA A 146 -24.54 -26.29 -13.76
CA ALA A 146 -24.31 -27.06 -14.99
C ALA A 146 -24.73 -28.53 -14.87
N ASP A 147 -24.61 -29.12 -13.67
CA ASP A 147 -25.00 -30.51 -13.39
C ASP A 147 -26.49 -30.70 -13.06
N ARG A 148 -27.31 -29.63 -13.09
CA ARG A 148 -28.76 -29.78 -12.88
C ARG A 148 -29.38 -30.48 -14.10
N PRO A 149 -29.96 -31.70 -13.95
CA PRO A 149 -30.67 -32.34 -15.04
C PRO A 149 -31.82 -31.45 -15.48
N ASN A 150 -31.89 -31.20 -16.79
CA ASN A 150 -32.88 -30.36 -17.45
C ASN A 150 -34.29 -30.84 -17.09
N ARG A 151 -34.86 -30.29 -16.02
CA ARG A 151 -36.23 -30.55 -15.57
C ARG A 151 -37.17 -29.77 -16.49
N ARG A 152 -37.13 -30.07 -17.79
CA ARG A 152 -38.16 -29.65 -18.74
C ARG A 152 -39.45 -30.31 -18.29
N THR A 153 -40.31 -29.45 -17.77
CA THR A 153 -41.74 -29.63 -17.53
C THR A 153 -42.37 -30.54 -18.58
N THR A 154 -42.61 -31.79 -18.22
CA THR A 154 -43.73 -32.55 -18.78
C THR A 154 -45.00 -31.90 -18.24
N GLY A 155 -45.54 -30.94 -19.00
CA GLY A 155 -46.91 -30.47 -18.78
C GLY A 155 -47.88 -31.64 -18.91
N PRO A 156 -49.02 -31.62 -18.19
CA PRO A 156 -50.00 -32.70 -18.27
C PRO A 156 -50.52 -32.81 -19.70
N VAL A 157 -50.36 -33.99 -20.30
CA VAL A 157 -51.03 -34.35 -21.56
C VAL A 157 -52.52 -34.44 -21.24
N GLY A 158 -53.25 -33.38 -21.61
CA GLY A 158 -54.71 -33.37 -21.52
C GLY A 158 -55.27 -34.41 -22.48
N HIS A 159 -55.94 -35.42 -21.92
CA HIS A 159 -56.86 -36.27 -22.67
C HIS A 159 -58.17 -35.51 -22.89
N GLN A 160 -58.50 -35.26 -24.15
CA GLN A 160 -59.88 -35.13 -24.66
C GLN A 160 -59.99 -35.92 -25.95
#